data_AF-A0A9R1Q371-F1
#
_entry.id   AF-A0A9R1Q371-F1
#
_cell.length_a   1.000
_cell.length_b   1.000
_cell.length_c   1.000
_cell.angle_alpha   90.00
_cell.angle_beta   90.00
_cell.angle_gamma   90.00
#
_symmetry.space_group_name_H-M   'P 1'
#
loop_
_entity.id
_entity.type
_entity.pdbx_description
1 polymer ?
#
loop_
_entity_poly.entity_id
_entity_poly.type
_entity_poly.pdbx_seq_one_letter_code
_entity_poly.pdbx_strand_id
1 'polypeptide(L)'
;MGMKVYRFSISWSRILPDGTGKVNQAGIDYYNKLINSLIDNDIVPYVTIWHWDTPQALEDKYGGFLNRQIVDDYKQFAEVCFKNFGDRVKNWFTFNEPHTYCCFSYGEGIHAPGRCSPGMDCAVPEGDSLREPYTAGHHILLAHAEAVQLFKARGDSKIGMAFDVMGYEPYQDSFLDDQARERSIDYNMGWFLEPVVRGDYPFSMRSLIGDRLPMFTKEEQEKLASSCDIMGLNYYTSRFSKHVDMSPDFTPTLNTDDAYASSEKLQEVMGMTSVL
;
A
#
# COMPACT_ATOMS: atom_id res chain seq x y z
N MET A 1 -2.97 27.11 -12.78
CA MET A 1 -2.11 25.95 -13.09
C MET A 1 -2.52 25.22 -14.37
N GLY A 2 -3.78 25.28 -14.82
CA GLY A 2 -4.18 24.62 -16.07
C GLY A 2 -4.19 23.08 -16.00
N MET A 3 -4.23 22.53 -14.77
CA MET A 3 -4.24 21.09 -14.55
C MET A 3 -5.50 20.45 -15.14
N LYS A 4 -5.35 19.25 -15.69
CA LYS A 4 -6.45 18.49 -16.32
C LYS A 4 -6.99 17.36 -15.46
N VAL A 5 -6.24 16.99 -14.42
CA VAL A 5 -6.58 15.93 -13.49
C VAL A 5 -6.39 16.46 -12.07
N TYR A 6 -7.25 16.04 -11.17
CA TYR A 6 -7.04 16.21 -9.74
C TYR A 6 -7.20 14.87 -9.03
N ARG A 7 -6.11 14.41 -8.40
CA ARG A 7 -6.11 13.20 -7.58
C ARG A 7 -6.38 13.56 -6.12
N PHE A 8 -7.45 13.04 -5.54
CA PHE A 8 -7.79 13.23 -4.12
C PHE A 8 -8.28 11.91 -3.51
N SER A 9 -8.35 11.82 -2.18
CA SER A 9 -8.90 10.66 -1.48
C SER A 9 -10.28 10.91 -0.88
N ILE A 10 -11.06 9.84 -0.75
CA ILE A 10 -12.30 9.84 0.03
C ILE A 10 -11.94 9.36 1.44
N SER A 11 -12.40 10.10 2.43
CA SER A 11 -12.23 9.70 3.83
C SER A 11 -13.26 8.66 4.25
N TRP A 12 -12.82 7.46 4.63
CA TRP A 12 -13.68 6.34 5.02
C TRP A 12 -14.54 6.71 6.22
N SER A 13 -13.92 7.17 7.31
CA SER A 13 -14.64 7.57 8.53
C SER A 13 -15.62 8.74 8.32
N ARG A 14 -15.45 9.53 7.27
CA ARG A 14 -16.43 10.56 6.90
C ARG A 14 -17.68 9.97 6.24
N ILE A 15 -17.53 8.91 5.44
CA ILE A 15 -18.63 8.26 4.71
C ILE A 15 -19.34 7.23 5.60
N LEU A 16 -18.59 6.41 6.33
CA LEU A 16 -19.08 5.42 7.29
C LEU A 16 -18.40 5.70 8.65
N PRO A 17 -19.03 6.51 9.53
CA PRO A 17 -18.43 6.91 10.81
C PRO A 17 -18.01 5.75 11.71
N ASP A 18 -18.81 4.68 11.74
CA ASP A 18 -18.52 3.47 12.52
C ASP A 18 -17.73 2.44 11.70
N GLY A 19 -17.17 2.86 10.55
CA GLY A 19 -16.51 2.05 9.53
C GLY A 19 -17.44 1.14 8.71
N THR A 20 -18.55 0.74 9.28
CA THR A 20 -19.63 -0.03 8.65
C THR A 20 -21.00 0.61 8.93
N GLY A 21 -22.07 0.00 8.43
CA GLY A 21 -23.43 0.39 8.77
C GLY A 21 -23.91 1.65 8.04
N LYS A 22 -24.34 2.66 8.79
CA LYS A 22 -25.11 3.80 8.24
C LYS A 22 -24.21 4.81 7.53
N VAL A 23 -24.48 5.02 6.24
CA VAL A 23 -23.82 6.07 5.45
C VAL A 23 -24.16 7.46 5.99
N ASN A 24 -23.13 8.28 6.15
CA ASN A 24 -23.26 9.69 6.48
C ASN A 24 -23.49 10.53 5.20
N GLN A 25 -24.74 10.93 4.98
CA GLN A 25 -25.12 11.67 3.79
C GLN A 25 -24.38 13.01 3.64
N ALA A 26 -24.04 13.69 4.74
CA ALA A 26 -23.26 14.93 4.66
C ALA A 26 -21.84 14.70 4.09
N GLY A 27 -21.25 13.51 4.35
CA GLY A 27 -19.99 13.09 3.74
C GLY A 27 -20.13 12.88 2.24
N ILE A 28 -21.20 12.20 1.81
CA ILE A 28 -21.53 12.00 0.40
C ILE A 28 -21.71 13.35 -0.32
N ASP A 29 -22.46 14.27 0.29
CA ASP A 29 -22.75 15.59 -0.28
C ASP A 29 -21.48 16.45 -0.44
N TYR A 30 -20.51 16.32 0.48
CA TYR A 30 -19.22 16.99 0.35
C TYR A 30 -18.47 16.53 -0.91
N TYR A 31 -18.28 15.23 -1.10
CA TYR A 31 -17.57 14.73 -2.28
C TYR A 31 -18.35 14.96 -3.57
N ASN A 32 -19.69 14.90 -3.53
CA ASN A 32 -20.51 15.28 -4.69
C ASN A 32 -20.24 16.73 -5.12
N LYS A 33 -20.19 17.68 -4.18
CA LYS A 33 -19.88 19.09 -4.48
C LYS A 33 -18.47 19.25 -5.05
N LEU A 34 -17.48 18.58 -4.47
CA LEU A 34 -16.10 18.60 -4.98
C LEU A 34 -16.03 18.04 -6.40
N ILE A 35 -16.58 16.86 -6.63
CA ILE A 35 -16.57 16.18 -7.94
C ILE A 35 -17.27 17.04 -9.00
N ASN A 36 -18.46 17.56 -8.69
CA ASN A 36 -19.19 18.39 -9.65
C ASN A 36 -18.42 19.68 -9.94
N SER A 37 -17.85 20.33 -8.91
CA SER A 37 -17.01 21.52 -9.12
C SER A 37 -15.78 21.25 -9.98
N LEU A 38 -15.15 20.07 -9.88
CA LEU A 38 -14.02 19.71 -10.75
C LEU A 38 -14.47 19.57 -12.21
N ILE A 39 -15.60 18.89 -12.42
CA ILE A 39 -16.17 18.63 -13.75
C ILE A 39 -16.62 19.94 -14.41
N ASP A 40 -17.31 20.81 -13.67
CA ASP A 40 -17.73 22.13 -14.14
C ASP A 40 -16.55 23.03 -14.54
N ASN A 41 -15.33 22.69 -14.11
CA ASN A 41 -14.09 23.38 -14.44
C ASN A 41 -13.18 22.56 -15.38
N ASP A 42 -13.71 21.55 -16.08
CA ASP A 42 -12.98 20.68 -17.01
C ASP A 42 -11.76 19.97 -16.39
N ILE A 43 -11.86 19.59 -15.11
CA ILE A 43 -10.84 18.81 -14.38
C ILE A 43 -11.39 17.41 -14.10
N VAL A 44 -10.65 16.39 -14.56
CA VAL A 44 -11.04 14.98 -14.38
C VAL A 44 -10.69 14.50 -12.97
N PRO A 45 -11.65 13.99 -12.18
CA PRO A 45 -11.36 13.44 -10.87
C PRO A 45 -10.71 12.05 -10.98
N TYR A 46 -9.56 11.89 -10.33
CA TYR A 46 -8.95 10.58 -10.03
C TYR A 46 -9.07 10.34 -8.54
N VAL A 47 -9.76 9.28 -8.13
CA VAL A 47 -10.15 9.11 -6.72
C VAL A 47 -9.41 7.95 -6.10
N THR A 48 -8.70 8.21 -5.01
CA THR A 48 -8.18 7.20 -4.11
C THR A 48 -9.25 6.83 -3.08
N ILE A 49 -9.62 5.56 -2.98
CA ILE A 49 -10.66 5.10 -2.05
C ILE A 49 -10.15 5.11 -0.62
N TRP A 50 -8.94 4.59 -0.37
CA TRP A 50 -8.33 4.60 0.95
C TRP A 50 -6.90 5.14 0.91
N HIS A 51 -6.58 6.00 1.87
CA HIS A 51 -5.27 6.63 2.00
C HIS A 51 -4.91 6.74 3.49
N TRP A 52 -4.61 5.60 4.10
CA TRP A 52 -4.16 5.46 5.50
C TRP A 52 -5.17 5.97 6.54
N ASP A 53 -6.47 5.98 6.21
CA ASP A 53 -7.50 6.67 7.00
C ASP A 53 -8.56 5.71 7.56
N THR A 54 -8.11 4.53 8.00
CA THR A 54 -8.97 3.50 8.60
C THR A 54 -9.83 4.09 9.73
N PRO A 55 -11.16 3.88 9.72
CA PRO A 55 -12.02 4.32 10.81
C PRO A 55 -11.57 3.71 12.13
N GLN A 56 -11.35 4.53 13.16
CA GLN A 56 -10.89 4.06 14.46
C GLN A 56 -11.85 3.01 15.07
N ALA A 57 -13.15 3.09 14.77
CA ALA A 57 -14.12 2.08 15.18
C ALA A 57 -13.76 0.65 14.72
N LEU A 58 -13.08 0.49 13.58
CA LEU A 58 -12.62 -0.82 13.08
C LEU A 58 -11.31 -1.25 13.74
N GLU A 59 -10.41 -0.31 13.99
CA GLU A 59 -9.21 -0.53 14.82
C GLU A 59 -9.58 -0.99 16.23
N ASP A 60 -10.49 -0.29 16.90
CA ASP A 60 -10.96 -0.63 18.25
C ASP A 60 -11.67 -2.00 18.29
N LYS A 61 -12.43 -2.32 17.23
CA LYS A 61 -13.26 -3.53 17.20
C LYS A 61 -12.44 -4.80 16.97
N TYR A 62 -11.44 -4.76 16.08
CA TYR A 62 -10.71 -5.96 15.69
C TYR A 62 -9.26 -5.72 15.24
N GLY A 63 -8.72 -4.50 15.38
CA GLY A 63 -7.35 -4.16 14.95
C GLY A 63 -7.23 -3.82 13.46
N GLY A 64 -8.32 -3.35 12.85
CA GLY A 64 -8.31 -2.83 11.48
C GLY A 64 -7.68 -3.82 10.48
N PHE A 65 -6.61 -3.38 9.80
CA PHE A 65 -5.95 -4.19 8.77
C PHE A 65 -5.23 -5.44 9.29
N LEU A 66 -5.12 -5.63 10.60
CA LEU A 66 -4.60 -6.88 11.18
C LEU A 66 -5.63 -8.00 11.25
N ASN A 67 -6.88 -7.75 10.83
CA ASN A 67 -7.95 -8.76 10.85
C ASN A 67 -8.62 -8.92 9.49
N ARG A 68 -8.94 -10.16 9.11
CA ARG A 68 -9.57 -10.49 7.82
C ARG A 68 -10.94 -9.83 7.62
N GLN A 69 -11.65 -9.45 8.69
CA GLN A 69 -12.93 -8.73 8.57
C GLN A 69 -12.81 -7.41 7.80
N ILE A 70 -11.63 -6.77 7.80
CA ILE A 70 -11.38 -5.52 7.07
C ILE A 70 -11.64 -5.66 5.56
N VAL A 71 -11.50 -6.88 5.02
CA VAL A 71 -11.68 -7.16 3.59
C VAL A 71 -13.13 -6.88 3.16
N ASP A 72 -14.11 -7.37 3.92
CA ASP A 72 -15.52 -7.12 3.61
C ASP A 72 -15.91 -5.69 3.98
N ASP A 73 -15.47 -5.16 5.13
CA ASP A 73 -15.79 -3.79 5.52
C ASP A 73 -15.28 -2.77 4.48
N TYR A 74 -14.06 -2.97 3.97
CA TYR A 74 -13.50 -2.16 2.87
C TYR A 74 -14.30 -2.33 1.57
N LYS A 75 -14.67 -3.57 1.23
CA LYS A 75 -15.49 -3.85 0.04
C LYS A 75 -16.82 -3.09 0.09
N GLN A 76 -17.49 -3.06 1.24
CA GLN A 76 -18.74 -2.30 1.41
C GLN A 76 -18.50 -0.78 1.29
N PHE A 77 -17.41 -0.27 1.87
CA PHE A 77 -17.04 1.13 1.72
C PHE A 77 -16.76 1.51 0.25
N ALA A 78 -16.03 0.68 -0.47
CA ALA A 78 -15.79 0.84 -1.91
C ALA A 78 -17.12 0.79 -2.69
N GLU A 79 -18.04 -0.12 -2.34
CA GLU A 79 -19.36 -0.18 -2.96
C GLU A 79 -20.16 1.12 -2.82
N VAL A 80 -20.17 1.71 -1.61
CA VAL A 80 -20.80 3.01 -1.36
C VAL A 80 -20.16 4.08 -2.25
N CYS A 81 -18.84 4.12 -2.36
CA CYS A 81 -18.16 5.06 -3.25
C CYS A 81 -18.57 4.87 -4.72
N PHE A 82 -18.59 3.62 -5.21
CA PHE A 82 -18.98 3.33 -6.59
C PHE A 82 -20.43 3.70 -6.89
N LYS A 83 -21.37 3.38 -5.98
CA LYS A 83 -22.79 3.68 -6.13
C LYS A 83 -23.07 5.18 -6.15
N ASN A 84 -22.36 5.95 -5.34
CA ASN A 84 -22.65 7.37 -5.15
C ASN A 84 -21.87 8.31 -6.09
N PHE A 85 -20.71 7.88 -6.60
CA PHE A 85 -19.83 8.74 -7.40
C PHE A 85 -19.44 8.16 -8.76
N GLY A 86 -19.64 6.86 -9.00
CA GLY A 86 -19.19 6.16 -10.22
C GLY A 86 -19.89 6.58 -11.52
N ASP A 87 -21.01 7.29 -11.43
CA ASP A 87 -21.63 7.90 -12.61
C ASP A 87 -20.75 9.02 -13.21
N ARG A 88 -19.97 9.74 -12.39
CA ARG A 88 -19.04 10.79 -12.84
C ARG A 88 -17.55 10.42 -12.71
N VAL A 89 -17.17 9.72 -11.65
CA VAL A 89 -15.77 9.33 -11.43
C VAL A 89 -15.46 8.06 -12.21
N LYS A 90 -14.52 8.14 -13.14
CA LYS A 90 -14.12 7.05 -14.04
C LYS A 90 -12.74 6.48 -13.75
N ASN A 91 -11.98 7.05 -12.83
CA ASN A 91 -10.62 6.60 -12.54
C ASN A 91 -10.44 6.44 -11.03
N TRP A 92 -10.14 5.21 -10.61
CA TRP A 92 -10.11 4.81 -9.21
C TRP A 92 -8.77 4.19 -8.84
N PHE A 93 -8.28 4.54 -7.65
CA PHE A 93 -7.20 3.82 -6.98
C PHE A 93 -7.74 3.25 -5.67
N THR A 94 -7.69 1.94 -5.49
CA THR A 94 -8.20 1.31 -4.26
C THR A 94 -7.40 1.73 -3.03
N PHE A 95 -6.08 1.62 -3.12
CA PHE A 95 -5.13 1.88 -2.04
C PHE A 95 -4.02 2.80 -2.54
N ASN A 96 -3.48 3.60 -1.63
CA ASN A 96 -2.29 4.41 -1.84
C ASN A 96 -1.15 3.91 -0.95
N GLU A 97 0.01 3.69 -1.56
CA GLU A 97 1.28 3.39 -0.89
C GLU A 97 1.16 2.29 0.17
N PRO A 98 0.74 1.08 -0.24
CA PRO A 98 0.56 -0.01 0.69
C PRO A 98 1.89 -0.48 1.33
N HIS A 99 3.02 -0.36 0.63
CA HIS A 99 4.33 -0.68 1.19
C HIS A 99 4.73 0.30 2.29
N THR A 100 4.68 1.62 2.02
CA THR A 100 4.90 2.66 3.04
C THR A 100 4.02 2.43 4.26
N TYR A 101 2.71 2.20 4.05
CA TYR A 101 1.77 1.96 5.14
C TYR A 101 2.19 0.77 6.00
N CYS A 102 2.42 -0.39 5.40
CA CYS A 102 2.77 -1.60 6.15
C CYS A 102 4.09 -1.43 6.93
N CYS A 103 5.11 -0.83 6.31
CA CYS A 103 6.41 -0.61 6.95
C CYS A 103 6.32 0.38 8.11
N PHE A 104 5.64 1.52 7.92
CA PHE A 104 5.65 2.59 8.93
C PHE A 104 4.55 2.47 9.97
N SER A 105 3.42 1.82 9.68
CA SER A 105 2.32 1.66 10.64
C SER A 105 2.49 0.46 11.57
N TYR A 106 3.15 -0.60 11.09
CA TYR A 106 3.28 -1.89 11.80
C TYR A 106 4.72 -2.44 11.89
N GLY A 107 5.68 -1.84 11.18
CA GLY A 107 7.10 -2.17 11.26
C GLY A 107 7.84 -1.22 12.21
N GLU A 108 8.12 -0.01 11.73
CA GLU A 108 8.75 1.05 12.52
C GLU A 108 7.78 1.71 13.53
N GLY A 109 6.47 1.69 13.24
CA GLY A 109 5.44 2.24 14.14
C GLY A 109 5.42 3.77 14.24
N ILE A 110 5.97 4.47 13.24
CA ILE A 110 5.97 5.95 13.18
C ILE A 110 4.65 6.52 12.62
N HIS A 111 3.85 5.70 11.94
CA HIS A 111 2.52 6.06 11.45
C HIS A 111 1.43 5.35 12.25
N ALA A 112 0.22 5.91 12.29
CA ALA A 112 -0.92 5.28 12.95
C ALA A 112 -1.18 3.84 12.39
N PRO A 113 -1.48 2.84 13.23
CA PRO A 113 -1.77 2.95 14.67
C PRO A 113 -0.54 3.00 15.58
N GLY A 114 0.67 3.01 15.03
CA GLY A 114 1.92 3.23 15.76
C GLY A 114 2.45 1.98 16.44
N ARG A 115 2.32 0.82 15.77
CA ARG A 115 2.69 -0.49 16.31
C ARG A 115 4.07 -0.93 15.84
N CYS A 116 4.82 -1.54 16.74
CA CYS A 116 6.13 -2.13 16.48
C CYS A 116 6.42 -3.25 17.49
N SER A 117 7.49 -4.02 17.27
CA SER A 117 7.96 -5.06 18.20
C SER A 117 8.31 -4.52 19.60
N PRO A 118 8.18 -5.33 20.67
CA PRO A 118 8.67 -4.99 21.99
C PRO A 118 10.14 -4.57 22.00
N GLY A 119 10.43 -3.45 22.66
CA GLY A 119 11.78 -2.87 22.76
C GLY A 119 12.15 -1.88 21.66
N MET A 120 11.32 -1.73 20.63
CA MET A 120 11.45 -0.66 19.63
C MET A 120 10.83 0.65 20.13
N ASP A 121 11.28 1.77 19.57
CA ASP A 121 10.80 3.10 19.91
C ASP A 121 9.63 3.53 19.01
N CYS A 122 8.42 3.14 19.40
CA CYS A 122 7.17 3.58 18.78
C CYS A 122 6.09 3.82 19.84
N ALA A 123 4.91 4.30 19.42
CA ALA A 123 3.82 4.62 20.33
C ALA A 123 3.26 3.39 21.07
N VAL A 124 3.19 2.24 20.40
CA VAL A 124 2.60 1.00 20.92
C VAL A 124 3.53 -0.19 20.61
N PRO A 125 4.60 -0.41 21.40
CA PRO A 125 5.59 -1.48 21.18
C PRO A 125 5.08 -2.85 21.66
N GLU A 126 3.90 -3.25 21.19
CA GLU A 126 3.18 -4.47 21.54
C GLU A 126 2.77 -5.28 20.29
N GLY A 127 3.39 -4.99 19.15
CA GLY A 127 3.19 -5.68 17.88
C GLY A 127 4.32 -6.64 17.54
N ASP A 128 4.44 -6.94 16.26
CA ASP A 128 5.49 -7.78 15.71
C ASP A 128 5.88 -7.24 14.33
N SER A 129 6.98 -6.47 14.31
CA SER A 129 7.51 -5.81 13.12
C SER A 129 7.97 -6.76 12.03
N LEU A 130 7.98 -8.08 12.28
CA LEU A 130 8.30 -9.12 11.29
C LEU A 130 7.07 -9.90 10.82
N ARG A 131 5.86 -9.60 11.33
CA ARG A 131 4.61 -10.30 10.97
C ARG A 131 3.47 -9.35 10.65
N GLU A 132 3.23 -8.33 11.47
CA GLU A 132 2.09 -7.42 11.29
C GLU A 132 2.12 -6.67 9.94
N PRO A 133 3.28 -6.19 9.43
CA PRO A 133 3.34 -5.60 8.09
C PRO A 133 2.83 -6.55 7.00
N TYR A 134 3.17 -7.85 7.08
CA TYR A 134 2.75 -8.86 6.11
C TYR A 134 1.29 -9.25 6.25
N THR A 135 0.77 -9.32 7.48
CA THR A 135 -0.66 -9.54 7.73
C THR A 135 -1.50 -8.39 7.16
N ALA A 136 -1.13 -7.14 7.48
CA ALA A 136 -1.80 -5.96 6.95
C ALA A 136 -1.73 -5.89 5.43
N GLY A 137 -0.55 -6.09 4.84
CA GLY A 137 -0.35 -6.08 3.39
C GLY A 137 -1.16 -7.17 2.68
N HIS A 138 -1.26 -8.37 3.28
CA HIS A 138 -2.07 -9.44 2.74
C HIS A 138 -3.56 -9.07 2.75
N HIS A 139 -4.08 -8.48 3.83
CA HIS A 139 -5.48 -8.04 3.89
C HIS A 139 -5.78 -6.86 2.95
N ILE A 140 -4.83 -5.96 2.72
CA ILE A 140 -4.93 -4.92 1.67
C ILE A 140 -5.12 -5.55 0.29
N LEU A 141 -4.31 -6.56 -0.06
CA LEU A 141 -4.41 -7.23 -1.37
C LEU A 141 -5.74 -7.98 -1.53
N LEU A 142 -6.20 -8.68 -0.50
CA LEU A 142 -7.51 -9.33 -0.53
C LEU A 142 -8.66 -8.32 -0.67
N ALA A 143 -8.60 -7.21 0.07
CA ALA A 143 -9.58 -6.14 -0.01
C ALA A 143 -9.60 -5.46 -1.39
N HIS A 144 -8.42 -5.27 -1.99
CA HIS A 144 -8.28 -4.78 -3.36
C HIS A 144 -8.96 -5.73 -4.36
N ALA A 145 -8.62 -7.03 -4.31
CA ALA A 145 -9.17 -8.04 -5.22
C ALA A 145 -10.71 -8.10 -5.15
N GLU A 146 -11.27 -8.07 -3.94
CA GLU A 146 -12.72 -8.06 -3.73
C GLU A 146 -13.40 -6.78 -4.22
N ALA A 147 -12.78 -5.61 -4.02
CA ALA A 147 -13.31 -4.34 -4.51
C ALA A 147 -13.24 -4.23 -6.04
N VAL A 148 -12.17 -4.71 -6.68
CA VAL A 148 -12.03 -4.76 -8.14
C VAL A 148 -13.04 -5.74 -8.74
N GLN A 149 -13.19 -6.93 -8.15
CA GLN A 149 -14.19 -7.90 -8.59
C GLN A 149 -15.62 -7.31 -8.49
N LEU A 150 -15.89 -6.56 -7.42
CA LEU A 150 -17.17 -5.87 -7.24
C LEU A 150 -17.38 -4.72 -8.25
N PHE A 151 -16.32 -3.97 -8.55
CA PHE A 151 -16.38 -2.79 -9.41
C PHE A 151 -16.97 -3.10 -10.79
N LYS A 152 -16.75 -4.34 -11.29
CA LYS A 152 -17.22 -4.86 -12.60
C LYS A 152 -17.26 -3.76 -13.65
N ALA A 153 -16.11 -3.49 -14.29
CA ALA A 153 -15.90 -2.44 -15.29
C ALA A 153 -17.17 -2.08 -16.08
N ARG A 154 -17.85 -1.00 -15.65
CA ARG A 154 -18.98 -0.44 -16.39
C ARG A 154 -18.45 0.57 -17.38
N GLY A 155 -18.41 0.18 -18.65
CA GLY A 155 -18.06 1.08 -19.76
C GLY A 155 -16.57 1.42 -19.79
N ASP A 156 -16.27 2.70 -19.64
CA ASP A 156 -14.94 3.33 -19.81
C ASP A 156 -14.17 3.56 -18.49
N SER A 157 -14.72 3.12 -17.37
CA SER A 157 -14.11 3.31 -16.06
C SER A 157 -12.92 2.37 -15.85
N LYS A 158 -11.89 2.87 -15.15
CA LYS A 158 -10.64 2.17 -14.83
C LYS A 158 -10.42 2.15 -13.32
N ILE A 159 -9.91 1.04 -12.83
CA ILE A 159 -9.51 0.87 -11.43
C ILE A 159 -8.09 0.30 -11.33
N GLY A 160 -7.37 0.69 -10.30
CA GLY A 160 -6.07 0.09 -9.99
C GLY A 160 -5.58 0.46 -8.60
N MET A 161 -4.27 0.47 -8.41
CA MET A 161 -3.61 0.82 -7.15
C MET A 161 -2.44 1.78 -7.41
N ALA A 162 -2.09 2.61 -6.41
CA ALA A 162 -0.94 3.48 -6.46
C ALA A 162 0.13 3.01 -5.48
N PHE A 163 1.35 2.79 -5.96
CA PHE A 163 2.49 2.23 -5.23
C PHE A 163 3.52 3.31 -4.94
N ASP A 164 4.00 3.40 -3.70
CA ASP A 164 5.25 4.09 -3.39
C ASP A 164 6.38 3.31 -4.04
N VAL A 165 7.28 4.02 -4.74
CA VAL A 165 8.43 3.38 -5.37
C VAL A 165 9.67 4.25 -5.19
N MET A 166 10.76 3.61 -4.78
CA MET A 166 12.10 4.17 -4.93
C MET A 166 12.79 3.54 -6.13
N GLY A 167 13.65 4.30 -6.79
CA GLY A 167 14.63 3.71 -7.70
C GLY A 167 15.78 3.08 -6.91
N TYR A 168 16.38 2.01 -7.43
CA TYR A 168 17.51 1.35 -6.79
C TYR A 168 18.66 1.19 -7.79
N GLU A 169 19.86 1.56 -7.34
CA GLU A 169 21.13 1.28 -8.03
C GLU A 169 21.98 0.35 -7.15
N PRO A 170 22.83 -0.52 -7.72
CA PRO A 170 23.73 -1.33 -6.91
C PRO A 170 24.76 -0.44 -6.20
N TYR A 171 25.04 -0.72 -4.93
CA TYR A 171 25.96 0.10 -4.12
C TYR A 171 27.41 0.06 -4.64
N GLN A 172 27.88 -1.11 -5.06
CA GLN A 172 29.13 -1.34 -5.78
C GLN A 172 28.87 -2.05 -7.11
N ASP A 173 29.82 -1.94 -8.03
CA ASP A 173 29.86 -2.75 -9.27
C ASP A 173 30.22 -4.20 -8.91
N SER A 174 29.23 -4.95 -8.45
CA SER A 174 29.35 -6.35 -8.08
C SER A 174 28.03 -7.09 -8.28
N PHE A 175 28.11 -8.36 -8.65
CA PHE A 175 26.93 -9.20 -8.85
C PHE A 175 26.09 -9.37 -7.56
N LEU A 176 26.70 -9.21 -6.38
CA LEU A 176 26.00 -9.29 -5.09
C LEU A 176 25.08 -8.08 -4.88
N ASP A 177 25.56 -6.89 -5.24
CA ASP A 177 24.78 -5.66 -5.15
C ASP A 177 23.76 -5.55 -6.29
N ASP A 178 24.04 -6.14 -7.46
CA ASP A 178 23.01 -6.33 -8.50
C ASP A 178 21.85 -7.20 -7.98
N GLN A 179 22.17 -8.31 -7.30
CA GLN A 179 21.15 -9.16 -6.68
C GLN A 179 20.44 -8.45 -5.52
N ALA A 180 21.16 -7.63 -4.73
CA ALA A 180 20.57 -6.82 -3.67
C ALA A 180 19.57 -5.81 -4.24
N ARG A 181 19.92 -5.16 -5.36
CA ARG A 181 19.05 -4.24 -6.09
C ARG A 181 17.74 -4.91 -6.48
N GLU A 182 17.78 -6.10 -7.07
CA GLU A 182 16.56 -6.84 -7.42
C GLU A 182 15.72 -7.17 -6.18
N ARG A 183 16.34 -7.60 -5.07
CA ARG A 183 15.61 -7.84 -3.81
C ARG A 183 14.99 -6.57 -3.24
N SER A 184 15.67 -5.43 -3.34
CA SER A 184 15.11 -4.13 -2.92
C SER A 184 13.91 -3.71 -3.77
N ILE A 185 13.97 -3.92 -5.09
CA ILE A 185 12.86 -3.65 -6.01
C ILE A 185 11.69 -4.58 -5.73
N ASP A 186 11.95 -5.88 -5.55
CA ASP A 186 10.93 -6.87 -5.20
C ASP A 186 10.24 -6.52 -3.88
N TYR A 187 11.01 -6.09 -2.87
CA TYR A 187 10.44 -5.75 -1.57
C TYR A 187 9.63 -4.45 -1.60
N ASN A 188 10.16 -3.39 -2.23
CA ASN A 188 9.54 -2.07 -2.26
C ASN A 188 8.32 -2.03 -3.21
N MET A 189 8.53 -2.43 -4.47
CA MET A 189 7.51 -2.37 -5.52
C MET A 189 6.82 -3.72 -5.71
N GLY A 190 7.60 -4.80 -5.84
CA GLY A 190 7.09 -6.13 -6.17
C GLY A 190 6.09 -6.69 -5.16
N TRP A 191 6.24 -6.37 -3.87
CA TRP A 191 5.39 -6.86 -2.78
C TRP A 191 3.90 -6.65 -3.09
N PHE A 192 3.51 -5.49 -3.62
CA PHE A 192 2.12 -5.22 -3.97
C PHE A 192 1.85 -5.25 -5.47
N LEU A 193 2.84 -4.93 -6.31
CA LEU A 193 2.68 -4.95 -7.76
C LEU A 193 2.55 -6.38 -8.31
N GLU A 194 3.39 -7.30 -7.87
CA GLU A 194 3.44 -8.64 -8.45
C GLU A 194 2.20 -9.49 -8.14
N PRO A 195 1.57 -9.39 -6.94
CA PRO A 195 0.25 -9.96 -6.69
C PRO A 195 -0.82 -9.45 -7.66
N VAL A 196 -0.91 -8.14 -7.92
CA VAL A 196 -1.96 -7.62 -8.82
C VAL A 196 -1.69 -7.91 -10.31
N VAL A 197 -0.46 -8.31 -10.64
CA VAL A 197 -0.07 -8.73 -12.00
C VAL A 197 -0.31 -10.23 -12.20
N ARG A 198 0.25 -11.07 -11.33
CA ARG A 198 0.30 -12.53 -11.53
C ARG A 198 -0.35 -13.37 -10.41
N GLY A 199 -0.98 -12.72 -9.42
CA GLY A 199 -1.72 -13.38 -8.36
C GLY A 199 -0.89 -13.88 -7.19
N ASP A 200 0.41 -13.57 -7.10
CA ASP A 200 1.22 -13.97 -5.94
C ASP A 200 2.46 -13.07 -5.74
N TYR A 201 3.01 -13.09 -4.52
CA TYR A 201 4.18 -12.27 -4.12
C TYR A 201 5.46 -12.65 -4.86
N PRO A 202 6.45 -11.73 -5.00
CA PRO A 202 7.76 -12.03 -5.57
C PRO A 202 8.39 -13.27 -4.94
N PHE A 203 9.10 -14.05 -5.77
CA PHE A 203 9.74 -15.28 -5.29
C PHE A 203 10.79 -15.00 -4.21
N SER A 204 11.57 -13.94 -4.36
CA SER A 204 12.57 -13.50 -3.38
C SER A 204 11.94 -13.33 -1.99
N MET A 205 10.83 -12.60 -1.90
CA MET A 205 10.06 -12.41 -0.68
C MET A 205 9.56 -13.73 -0.09
N ARG A 206 8.95 -14.60 -0.90
CA ARG A 206 8.49 -15.92 -0.40
C ARG A 206 9.65 -16.75 0.16
N SER A 207 10.81 -16.73 -0.52
CA SER A 207 11.98 -17.51 -0.11
C SER A 207 12.65 -17.01 1.18
N LEU A 208 12.61 -15.70 1.45
CA LEU A 208 13.28 -15.08 2.60
C LEU A 208 12.36 -14.97 3.82
N ILE A 209 11.07 -14.69 3.59
CA ILE A 209 10.09 -14.43 4.66
C ILE A 209 9.42 -15.72 5.14
N GLY A 210 9.20 -16.68 4.22
CA GLY A 210 8.61 -17.98 4.53
C GLY A 210 7.23 -17.87 5.16
N ASP A 211 7.02 -18.59 6.27
CA ASP A 211 5.73 -18.72 6.95
C ASP A 211 5.16 -17.41 7.51
N ARG A 212 5.98 -16.36 7.62
CA ARG A 212 5.49 -15.01 8.02
C ARG A 212 4.75 -14.31 6.88
N LEU A 213 4.92 -14.75 5.63
CA LEU A 213 4.25 -14.20 4.45
C LEU A 213 3.05 -15.12 4.09
N PRO A 214 1.79 -14.68 4.29
CA PRO A 214 0.65 -15.57 4.07
C PRO A 214 0.55 -16.10 2.62
N MET A 215 -0.08 -17.26 2.47
CA MET A 215 -0.36 -17.87 1.16
C MET A 215 -1.73 -17.41 0.66
N PHE A 216 -1.82 -17.08 -0.63
CA PHE A 216 -3.11 -16.90 -1.29
C PHE A 216 -3.71 -18.26 -1.68
N THR A 217 -5.02 -18.42 -1.51
CA THR A 217 -5.77 -19.53 -2.10
C THR A 217 -5.84 -19.37 -3.62
N LYS A 218 -6.11 -20.45 -4.36
CA LYS A 218 -6.22 -20.39 -5.83
C LYS A 218 -7.25 -19.38 -6.32
N GLU A 219 -8.36 -19.24 -5.61
CA GLU A 219 -9.40 -18.25 -5.92
C GLU A 219 -8.90 -16.81 -5.71
N GLU A 220 -8.17 -16.55 -4.61
CA GLU A 220 -7.60 -15.23 -4.34
C GLU A 220 -6.51 -14.89 -5.36
N GLN A 221 -5.67 -15.85 -5.77
CA GLN A 221 -4.67 -15.67 -6.82
C GLN A 221 -5.31 -15.24 -8.15
N GLU A 222 -6.40 -15.91 -8.54
CA GLU A 222 -7.13 -15.60 -9.78
C GLU A 222 -7.78 -14.21 -9.73
N LYS A 223 -8.38 -13.83 -8.59
CA LYS A 223 -8.97 -12.49 -8.42
C LYS A 223 -7.92 -11.37 -8.42
N LEU A 224 -6.72 -11.66 -7.95
CA LEU A 224 -5.62 -10.69 -7.90
C LEU A 224 -4.94 -10.52 -9.26
N ALA A 225 -4.73 -11.59 -10.01
CA ALA A 225 -4.05 -11.51 -11.30
C ALA A 225 -4.82 -10.59 -12.27
N SER A 226 -4.12 -9.63 -12.89
CA SER A 226 -4.70 -8.64 -13.82
C SER A 226 -5.83 -7.79 -13.22
N SER A 227 -5.76 -7.48 -11.92
CA SER A 227 -6.78 -6.70 -11.20
C SER A 227 -6.63 -5.17 -11.31
N CYS A 228 -5.67 -4.69 -12.10
CA CYS A 228 -5.44 -3.26 -12.32
C CYS A 228 -5.52 -2.90 -13.81
N ASP A 229 -6.41 -1.98 -14.17
CA ASP A 229 -6.48 -1.34 -15.49
C ASP A 229 -5.40 -0.25 -15.65
N ILE A 230 -4.99 0.35 -14.52
CA ILE A 230 -4.01 1.43 -14.41
C ILE A 230 -3.13 1.23 -13.18
N MET A 231 -1.86 1.61 -13.28
CA MET A 231 -0.90 1.57 -12.17
C MET A 231 -0.44 3.00 -11.85
N GLY A 232 -0.58 3.42 -10.59
CA GLY A 232 -0.02 4.68 -10.10
C GLY A 232 1.37 4.45 -9.50
N LEU A 233 2.37 5.24 -9.88
CA LEU A 233 3.70 5.20 -9.26
C LEU A 233 3.96 6.53 -8.55
N ASN A 234 4.06 6.48 -7.23
CA ASN A 234 4.43 7.62 -6.38
C ASN A 234 5.95 7.60 -6.20
N TYR A 235 6.65 8.21 -7.15
CA TYR A 235 8.12 8.28 -7.15
C TYR A 235 8.60 9.61 -6.56
N TYR A 236 9.57 9.53 -5.65
CA TYR A 236 10.21 10.72 -5.05
C TYR A 236 11.73 10.71 -5.15
N THR A 237 12.38 9.54 -5.07
CA THR A 237 13.83 9.43 -4.88
C THR A 237 14.35 8.03 -5.24
N SER A 238 15.67 7.85 -5.15
CA SER A 238 16.35 6.56 -5.31
C SER A 238 17.32 6.28 -4.17
N ARG A 239 17.77 5.03 -4.01
CA ARG A 239 18.78 4.60 -3.03
C ARG A 239 19.82 3.70 -3.69
N PHE A 240 20.99 3.58 -3.07
CA PHE A 240 21.88 2.46 -3.35
C PHE A 240 21.45 1.24 -2.55
N SER A 241 21.41 0.08 -3.20
CA SER A 241 21.12 -1.20 -2.56
C SER A 241 22.42 -1.96 -2.35
N LYS A 242 22.73 -2.28 -1.10
CA LYS A 242 23.95 -2.97 -0.70
C LYS A 242 23.60 -4.34 -0.13
N HIS A 243 24.29 -5.38 -0.58
CA HIS A 243 24.07 -6.74 -0.10
C HIS A 243 24.34 -6.88 1.40
N VAL A 244 23.48 -7.66 2.06
CA VAL A 244 23.65 -8.15 3.43
C VAL A 244 23.74 -9.67 3.39
N ASP A 245 24.78 -10.23 4.00
CA ASP A 245 25.00 -11.67 4.06
C ASP A 245 23.94 -12.37 4.93
N MET A 246 23.39 -13.46 4.41
CA MET A 246 22.63 -14.42 5.22
C MET A 246 23.63 -15.19 6.10
N SER A 247 23.86 -14.69 7.30
CA SER A 247 24.85 -15.23 8.25
C SER A 247 24.24 -15.39 9.65
N PRO A 248 24.84 -16.21 10.53
CA PRO A 248 24.41 -16.32 11.92
C PRO A 248 24.45 -14.99 12.70
N ASP A 249 25.21 -14.02 12.21
CA ASP A 249 25.44 -12.72 12.85
C ASP A 249 24.39 -11.66 12.44
N PHE A 250 23.54 -11.96 11.46
CA PHE A 250 22.46 -11.07 11.04
C PHE A 250 21.10 -11.76 11.20
N THR A 251 20.20 -11.11 11.95
CA THR A 251 18.82 -11.53 12.08
C THR A 251 17.93 -10.32 11.80
N PRO A 252 16.97 -10.40 10.87
CA PRO A 252 15.99 -9.34 10.64
C PRO A 252 15.32 -8.91 11.96
N THR A 253 15.22 -7.61 12.17
CA THR A 253 14.52 -7.01 13.32
C THR A 253 13.30 -6.21 12.89
N LEU A 254 13.37 -5.66 11.67
CA LEU A 254 12.29 -4.99 10.95
C LEU A 254 11.93 -5.78 9.69
N ASN A 255 10.70 -5.66 9.22
CA ASN A 255 10.28 -6.29 7.97
C ASN A 255 11.16 -5.84 6.78
N THR A 256 11.61 -4.58 6.76
CA THR A 256 12.50 -4.06 5.71
C THR A 256 13.87 -4.75 5.65
N ASP A 257 14.32 -5.38 6.74
CA ASP A 257 15.54 -6.17 6.78
C ASP A 257 15.41 -7.50 6.00
N ASP A 258 14.18 -7.99 5.79
CA ASP A 258 13.91 -9.28 5.13
C ASP A 258 14.34 -9.32 3.65
N ALA A 259 14.62 -8.16 3.05
CA ALA A 259 15.22 -8.09 1.72
C ALA A 259 16.70 -8.49 1.69
N TYR A 260 17.38 -8.58 2.84
CA TYR A 260 18.83 -8.79 2.94
C TYR A 260 19.60 -7.82 2.03
N ALA A 261 19.18 -6.56 2.06
CA ALA A 261 19.71 -5.46 1.29
C ALA A 261 19.54 -4.14 2.07
N SER A 262 20.64 -3.46 2.41
CA SER A 262 20.57 -2.15 3.08
C SER A 262 20.41 -1.03 2.06
N SER A 263 19.63 -0.02 2.42
CA SER A 263 19.37 1.16 1.58
C SER A 263 20.25 2.32 2.01
N GLU A 264 21.32 2.58 1.25
CA GLU A 264 22.28 3.64 1.53
C GLU A 264 21.89 4.94 0.80
N LYS A 265 22.17 6.10 1.43
CA LYS A 265 21.89 7.40 0.81
C LYS A 265 22.88 7.66 -0.34
N LEU A 266 22.37 8.23 -1.43
CA LEU A 266 23.18 8.67 -2.58
C LEU A 266 24.34 9.61 -2.21
N GLN A 267 24.22 10.37 -1.12
CA GLN A 267 25.27 11.31 -0.67
C GLN A 267 26.51 10.62 -0.08
N GLU A 268 26.38 9.42 0.49
CA GLU A 268 27.48 8.74 1.18
C GLU A 268 28.44 8.05 0.20
N VAL A 269 27.97 7.68 -0.99
CA VAL A 269 28.77 6.96 -2.00
C VAL A 269 29.62 7.89 -2.87
N MET A 270 29.23 9.16 -3.04
CA MET A 270 29.96 10.12 -3.88
C MET A 270 31.05 10.91 -3.14
N GLY A 271 31.35 10.60 -1.88
CA GLY A 271 32.38 11.34 -1.11
C GLY A 271 32.10 12.84 -0.97
N MET A 272 30.85 13.28 -1.18
CA MET A 272 30.45 14.66 -0.99
C MET A 272 30.15 14.88 0.50
N THR A 273 31.17 15.28 1.25
CA THR A 273 31.00 15.92 2.57
C THR A 273 29.93 17.00 2.46
N SER A 274 28.92 16.94 3.32
CA SER A 274 27.93 18.00 3.47
C SER A 274 28.66 19.30 3.79
N VAL A 275 28.67 20.23 2.84
CA VAL A 275 28.82 21.64 3.17
C VAL A 275 27.41 22.13 3.46
N LEU A 276 27.07 22.19 4.74
CA LEU A 276 26.25 23.22 5.40
C LEU A 276 26.25 22.96 6.92
#